data_AF-A0A9E3AWP5-F1
#
_entry.id   AF-A0A9E3AWP5-F1
#
_cell.length_a   1.000
_cell.length_b   1.000
_cell.length_c   1.000
_cell.angle_alpha   90.00
_cell.angle_beta   90.00
_cell.angle_gamma   90.00
#
_symmetry.space_group_name_H-M   'P 1'
#
loop_
_entity.id
_entity.type
_entity.pdbx_description
1 polymer ?
#
loop_
_entity_poly.entity_id
_entity_poly.type
_entity_poly.pdbx_seq_one_letter_code
_entity_poly.pdbx_strand_id
1 'polypeptide(L)'
;MVRPGARNLITDVAGLKVGQAEDARIATGVTVLMADAPAAAVCDIRGGAPGTRDVATLDAASLVGQVDAIALSGGSAFGLDAPAGVTQVLRAQGRGFVIRPSAP
;
A
#
# COMPACT_ATOMS: atom_id res chain seq x y z
N MET A 1 -10.59 -19.11 22.23
CA MET A 1 -11.24 -17.85 21.82
C MET A 1 -10.17 -16.89 21.36
N VAL A 2 -10.25 -16.35 20.14
CA VAL A 2 -9.32 -15.32 19.67
C VAL A 2 -9.62 -14.04 20.46
N ARG A 3 -8.60 -13.41 21.04
CA ARG A 3 -8.72 -12.12 21.72
C ARG A 3 -8.17 -11.03 20.79
N PRO A 4 -8.84 -9.88 20.64
CA PRO A 4 -8.28 -8.74 19.91
C PRO A 4 -6.94 -8.29 20.48
N GLY A 5 -6.14 -7.63 19.64
CA GLY A 5 -4.96 -6.89 20.08
C GLY A 5 -5.32 -5.73 21.00
N ALA A 6 -4.30 -5.13 21.62
CA ALA A 6 -4.48 -4.11 22.66
C ALA A 6 -5.29 -2.88 22.21
N ARG A 7 -5.18 -2.48 20.94
CA ARG A 7 -5.96 -1.37 20.37
C ARG A 7 -7.17 -1.85 19.58
N ASN A 8 -7.24 -3.14 19.27
CA ASN A 8 -8.22 -3.70 18.33
C ASN A 8 -8.14 -2.98 16.96
N LEU A 9 -6.91 -2.73 16.48
CA LEU A 9 -6.62 -2.07 15.22
C LEU A 9 -5.58 -2.88 14.43
N ILE A 10 -5.55 -2.71 13.10
CA ILE A 10 -4.54 -3.37 12.25
C ILE A 10 -3.11 -3.00 12.64
N THR A 11 -2.92 -1.78 13.17
CA THR A 11 -1.62 -1.29 13.65
C THR A 11 -1.09 -2.06 14.87
N ASP A 12 -1.90 -2.93 15.50
CA ASP A 12 -1.40 -3.86 16.53
C ASP A 12 -0.33 -4.82 15.99
N VAL A 13 -0.24 -4.96 14.67
CA VAL A 13 0.95 -5.51 14.00
C VAL A 13 2.10 -4.51 14.13
N ALA A 14 3.15 -4.89 14.85
CA ALA A 14 4.32 -4.04 15.07
C ALA A 14 4.96 -3.61 13.73
N GLY A 15 5.32 -2.34 13.64
CA GLY A 15 5.91 -1.75 12.43
C GLY A 15 4.92 -1.43 11.30
N LEU A 16 3.62 -1.74 11.46
CA LEU A 16 2.60 -1.31 10.50
C LEU A 16 1.98 0.04 10.92
N LYS A 17 2.04 1.01 10.02
CA LYS A 17 1.48 2.35 10.16
C LYS A 17 0.31 2.54 9.20
N VAL A 18 -0.63 3.39 9.59
CA VAL A 18 -1.77 3.80 8.74
C VAL A 18 -1.82 5.32 8.70
N GLY A 19 -1.92 5.89 7.50
CA GLY A 19 -2.13 7.31 7.26
C GLY A 19 -3.34 7.55 6.37
N GLN A 20 -4.06 8.65 6.59
CA GLN A 20 -5.22 9.04 5.79
C GLN A 20 -5.18 10.51 5.42
N ALA A 21 -5.68 10.82 4.22
CA ALA A 21 -5.96 12.16 3.75
C ALA A 21 -7.29 12.14 2.99
N GLU A 22 -8.14 13.14 3.22
CA GLU A 22 -9.50 13.20 2.68
C GLU A 22 -9.86 14.60 2.16
N ASP A 23 -10.77 14.66 1.19
CA ASP A 23 -11.51 15.88 0.84
C ASP A 23 -13.00 15.64 1.07
N ALA A 24 -13.50 16.16 2.18
CA ALA A 24 -14.89 16.01 2.60
C ALA A 24 -15.89 16.69 1.66
N ARG A 25 -15.47 17.69 0.86
CA ARG A 25 -16.39 18.44 -0.03
C ARG A 25 -16.86 17.59 -1.20
N ILE A 26 -16.00 16.68 -1.66
CA ILE A 26 -16.28 15.77 -2.77
C ILE A 26 -16.34 14.30 -2.33
N ALA A 27 -16.33 14.05 -1.01
CA ALA A 27 -16.41 12.73 -0.39
C ALA A 27 -15.38 11.73 -0.96
N THR A 28 -14.10 12.10 -0.97
CA THR A 28 -13.00 11.24 -1.43
C THR A 28 -11.83 11.23 -0.45
N GLY A 29 -10.90 10.31 -0.64
CA GLY A 29 -9.67 10.24 0.14
C GLY A 29 -8.76 9.08 -0.25
N VAL A 30 -7.62 9.00 0.42
CA VAL A 30 -6.64 7.92 0.32
C VAL A 30 -6.26 7.42 1.70
N THR A 31 -6.18 6.11 1.84
CA THR A 31 -5.64 5.41 3.01
C THR A 31 -4.37 4.70 2.60
N VAL A 32 -3.29 4.92 3.34
CA VAL A 32 -2.01 4.27 3.10
C VAL A 32 -1.66 3.41 4.30
N LEU A 33 -1.45 2.13 4.06
CA LEU A 33 -0.83 1.22 5.00
C LEU A 33 0.66 1.19 4.65
N MET A 34 1.54 1.51 5.59
CA MET A 34 2.99 1.56 5.37
C MET A 34 3.68 0.73 6.43
N ALA A 35 4.52 -0.22 6.02
CA ALA A 35 5.35 -0.98 6.94
C ALA A 35 6.67 -0.24 7.21
N ASP A 36 7.32 -0.48 8.35
CA ASP A 36 8.64 0.10 8.66
C ASP A 36 9.76 -0.55 7.85
N ALA A 37 9.56 -1.78 7.38
CA ALA A 37 10.42 -2.50 6.45
C ALA A 37 9.55 -3.16 5.35
N PRO A 38 10.11 -3.51 4.18
CA PRO A 38 9.36 -4.22 3.15
C PRO A 38 8.67 -5.47 3.70
N ALA A 39 7.36 -5.58 3.48
CA ALA A 39 6.54 -6.67 4.00
C ALA A 39 6.15 -7.61 2.86
N ALA A 40 6.24 -8.92 3.09
CA ALA A 40 5.70 -9.91 2.17
C ALA A 40 4.20 -9.67 1.94
N ALA A 41 3.79 -9.64 0.67
CA ALA A 41 2.41 -9.31 0.32
C ALA A 41 1.94 -10.11 -0.90
N VAL A 42 0.65 -10.44 -0.88
CA VAL A 42 -0.10 -11.08 -1.96
C VAL A 42 -1.47 -10.41 -2.08
N CYS A 43 -2.08 -10.44 -3.26
CA CYS A 43 -3.40 -9.87 -3.50
C CYS A 43 -4.34 -10.91 -4.15
N ASP A 44 -5.58 -10.97 -3.66
CA ASP A 44 -6.66 -11.77 -4.24
C ASP A 44 -7.81 -10.81 -4.62
N ILE A 45 -8.12 -10.76 -5.91
CA ILE A 45 -9.16 -9.89 -6.48
C ILE A 45 -10.39 -10.74 -6.75
N ARG A 46 -11.45 -10.50 -5.99
CA ARG A 46 -12.70 -11.27 -6.09
C ARG A 46 -13.83 -10.54 -6.82
N GLY A 47 -13.67 -9.25 -7.10
CA GLY A 47 -14.68 -8.44 -7.80
C GLY A 47 -14.53 -8.50 -9.32
N GLY A 48 -15.64 -8.41 -10.05
CA GLY A 48 -15.65 -8.50 -11.53
C GLY A 48 -15.23 -7.22 -12.28
N ALA A 49 -15.07 -6.08 -11.59
CA ALA A 49 -14.65 -4.80 -12.17
C ALA A 49 -13.56 -4.15 -11.30
N PRO A 50 -12.34 -4.71 -11.26
CA PRO A 50 -11.28 -4.21 -10.39
C PRO A 50 -10.64 -2.92 -10.93
N GLY A 51 -10.43 -1.94 -10.05
CA GLY A 51 -9.54 -0.80 -10.29
C GLY A 51 -8.28 -1.00 -9.47
N THR A 52 -7.20 -1.45 -10.11
CA THR A 52 -5.95 -1.80 -9.42
C THR A 52 -4.73 -1.22 -10.12
N ARG A 53 -3.67 -1.02 -9.35
CA ARG A 53 -2.37 -0.56 -9.82
C ARG A 53 -1.30 -1.45 -9.20
N ASP A 54 -0.33 -1.86 -10.01
CA ASP A 54 0.87 -2.62 -9.60
C ASP A 54 0.60 -3.97 -8.89
N VAL A 55 -0.65 -4.42 -8.74
CA VAL A 55 -1.02 -5.67 -8.06
C VAL A 55 -0.44 -6.93 -8.71
N ALA A 56 -0.09 -6.88 -9.99
CA ALA A 56 0.58 -7.98 -10.68
C ALA A 56 1.95 -8.30 -10.07
N THR A 57 2.62 -7.32 -9.43
CA THR A 57 3.91 -7.54 -8.76
C THR A 57 3.77 -8.34 -7.46
N LEU A 58 2.53 -8.54 -6.98
CA LEU A 58 2.19 -9.33 -5.79
C LEU A 58 1.89 -10.80 -6.12
N ASP A 59 1.97 -11.18 -7.40
CA ASP A 59 1.93 -12.58 -7.78
C ASP A 59 3.13 -13.33 -7.19
N ALA A 60 2.94 -14.56 -6.72
CA ALA A 60 4.00 -15.35 -6.09
C ALA A 60 5.17 -15.67 -7.03
N ALA A 61 4.97 -15.62 -8.34
CA ALA A 61 6.01 -15.78 -9.35
C ALA A 61 6.76 -14.47 -9.68
N SER A 62 6.32 -13.32 -9.12
CA SER A 62 6.97 -12.03 -9.35
C SER A 62 8.27 -11.86 -8.56
N LEU A 63 9.19 -11.07 -9.11
CA LEU A 63 10.53 -10.84 -8.55
C LEU A 63 10.53 -10.11 -7.19
N VAL A 64 9.57 -9.19 -6.99
CA VAL A 64 9.66 -8.20 -5.90
C VAL A 64 9.14 -8.76 -4.58
N GLY A 65 8.06 -9.56 -4.57
CA GLY A 65 7.56 -10.37 -3.44
C GLY A 65 7.20 -9.64 -2.13
N GLN A 66 7.58 -8.36 -2.00
CA GLN A 66 7.47 -7.53 -0.82
C GLN A 66 7.09 -6.10 -1.23
N VAL A 67 6.36 -5.40 -0.37
CA VAL A 67 6.00 -4.00 -0.58
C VAL A 67 6.23 -3.17 0.67
N ASP A 68 6.60 -1.91 0.46
CA ASP A 68 6.72 -0.93 1.54
C ASP A 68 5.36 -0.36 1.98
N ALA A 69 4.40 -0.27 1.04
CA ALA A 69 3.10 0.31 1.30
C ALA A 69 1.99 -0.27 0.40
N ILE A 70 0.75 -0.16 0.88
CA ILE A 70 -0.50 -0.42 0.15
C ILE A 70 -1.36 0.84 0.24
N ALA A 71 -1.89 1.30 -0.89
CA ALA A 71 -2.77 2.47 -0.96
C ALA A 71 -4.18 2.09 -1.41
N LEU A 72 -5.19 2.50 -0.64
CA LEU A 72 -6.60 2.37 -0.95
C LEU A 72 -7.16 3.77 -1.24
N SER A 73 -7.76 3.98 -2.40
CA SER A 73 -8.21 5.31 -2.84
C SER A 73 -9.69 5.31 -3.25
N GLY A 74 -10.36 6.43 -2.97
CA GLY A 74 -11.60 6.80 -3.63
C GLY A 74 -11.34 7.32 -5.04
N GLY A 75 -12.40 7.64 -5.79
CA GLY A 75 -12.27 8.22 -7.14
C GLY A 75 -12.19 7.20 -8.29
N SER A 76 -12.48 5.92 -8.03
CA SER A 76 -12.50 4.86 -9.06
C SER A 76 -11.16 4.78 -9.82
N ALA A 77 -11.17 4.54 -11.14
CA ALA A 77 -9.97 4.45 -11.95
C ALA A 77 -9.08 5.71 -11.88
N PHE A 78 -9.66 6.90 -11.75
CA PHE A 78 -8.90 8.15 -11.59
C PHE A 78 -8.18 8.24 -10.23
N GLY A 79 -8.72 7.57 -9.21
CA GLY A 79 -8.10 7.45 -7.89
C GLY A 79 -6.75 6.74 -7.89
N LEU A 80 -6.47 5.94 -8.93
CA LEU A 80 -5.21 5.19 -9.08
C LEU A 80 -3.98 6.09 -9.36
N ASP A 81 -4.18 7.40 -9.46
CA ASP A 81 -3.09 8.39 -9.43
C ASP A 81 -2.58 8.65 -8.00
N ALA A 82 -3.40 8.49 -6.96
CA ALA A 82 -3.01 8.75 -5.58
C ALA A 82 -1.80 7.91 -5.09
N PRO A 83 -1.68 6.60 -5.41
CA PRO A 83 -0.51 5.80 -5.07
C PRO A 83 0.81 6.35 -5.64
N ALA A 84 0.79 7.13 -6.74
CA ALA A 84 2.02 7.71 -7.29
C ALA A 84 2.69 8.68 -6.30
N GLY A 85 1.91 9.43 -5.52
CA GLY A 85 2.44 10.27 -4.45
C GLY A 85 3.11 9.45 -3.34
N VAL A 86 2.55 8.28 -3.00
CA VAL A 86 3.15 7.35 -2.04
C VAL A 86 4.50 6.85 -2.54
N THR A 87 4.58 6.44 -3.81
CA THR A 87 5.83 6.00 -4.44
C THR A 87 6.88 7.10 -4.45
N GLN A 88 6.50 8.36 -4.70
CA GLN A 88 7.43 9.49 -4.64
C GLN A 88 8.01 9.70 -3.24
N VAL A 89 7.18 9.61 -2.20
CA VAL A 89 7.65 9.72 -0.81
C VAL A 89 8.56 8.56 -0.44
N LEU A 90 8.20 7.32 -0.79
CA LEU A 90 9.03 6.14 -0.53
C LEU A 90 10.38 6.24 -1.24
N ARG A 91 10.38 6.67 -2.50
CA ARG A 91 11.62 6.94 -3.26
C ARG A 91 12.49 7.97 -2.56
N ALA A 92 11.92 9.09 -2.11
CA ALA A 92 12.65 10.13 -1.39
C ALA A 92 13.25 9.63 -0.07
N GLN A 93 12.69 8.56 0.51
CA GLN A 93 13.20 7.88 1.70
C GLN A 93 14.21 6.76 1.38
N GLY A 94 14.58 6.56 0.12
CA GLY A 94 15.45 5.46 -0.30
C GLY A 94 14.80 4.08 -0.17
N ARG A 95 13.46 4.01 -0.21
CA ARG A 95 12.68 2.77 -0.10
C ARG A 95 12.17 2.32 -1.46
N GLY A 96 12.16 1.01 -1.65
CA GLY A 96 11.70 0.36 -2.88
C GLY A 96 12.66 -0.75 -3.34
N PHE A 97 12.31 -1.39 -4.44
CA PHE A 97 13.11 -2.46 -5.02
C PHE A 97 14.38 -1.91 -5.70
N VAL A 98 15.55 -2.40 -5.28
CA VAL A 98 16.85 -1.95 -5.80
C VAL A 98 17.14 -2.62 -7.15
N ILE A 99 17.01 -1.86 -8.24
CA ILE A 99 17.27 -2.35 -9.61
C ILE A 99 18.77 -2.36 -9.99
N ARG A 100 19.61 -1.60 -9.28
CA ARG A 100 21.08 -1.64 -9.37
C ARG A 100 21.71 -1.03 -8.10
N PRO A 101 22.94 -1.40 -7.71
CA PRO A 101 23.59 -0.93 -6.49
C PRO A 101 23.77 0.59 -6.35
N SER A 102 23.60 1.34 -7.45
CA SER A 102 23.73 2.80 -7.53
C SER A 102 22.48 3.49 -8.10
N ALA A 103 21.33 2.81 -8.08
CA ALA A 103 20.08 3.46 -8.44
C ALA A 103 19.76 4.50 -7.36
N PRO A 104 19.39 5.74 -7.74
CA PRO A 104 18.91 6.74 -6.79
C PRO A 104 17.60 6.30 -6.12
#